data_AF-A0A2J6X3D3-F1
#
_entry.id   AF-A0A2J6X3D3-F1
#
_cell.length_a   1.000
_cell.length_b   1.000
_cell.length_c   1.000
_cell.angle_alpha   90.00
_cell.angle_beta   90.00
_cell.angle_gamma   90.00
#
_symmetry.space_group_name_H-M   'P 1'
#
loop_
_entity.id
_entity.type
_entity.pdbx_description
1 polymer ?
#
loop_
_entity_poly.entity_id
_entity_poly.type
_entity_poly.pdbx_seq_one_letter_code
_entity_poly.pdbx_strand_id
1 'polypeptide(L)'
;VPPQRIFPFGVSRNRLQNAIERLRVPAVIVRDLKDATLVMTLKNYYRQSSHQLRQAEEQGVPVYVLRNNTITQMERQLAQVFQLREMFDDEAEYSRSDSVIEEALLETEQAIAQVINGERNAVELTPRSSYIRRLQHQMADRYNLRSESRGDDPTRRVKIFR
;
A
#
# COMPACT_ATOMS: atom_id res chain seq x y z
N VAL A 1 -3.81 31.78 -0.98
CA VAL A 1 -3.77 30.60 -0.08
C VAL A 1 -2.32 30.39 0.31
N PRO A 2 -1.95 30.30 1.60
CA PRO A 2 -0.57 30.01 1.99
C PRO A 2 -0.17 28.64 1.42
N PRO A 3 1.08 28.48 0.92
CA PRO A 3 1.48 27.23 0.30
C PRO A 3 1.51 26.10 1.33
N GLN A 4 1.04 24.91 0.95
CA GLN A 4 1.10 23.72 1.79
C GLN A 4 2.56 23.34 2.01
N ARG A 5 2.98 23.21 3.27
CA ARG A 5 4.36 22.88 3.65
C ARG A 5 4.48 21.39 3.91
N ILE A 6 5.12 20.67 3.00
CA ILE A 6 5.17 19.21 3.00
C ILE A 6 6.51 18.73 3.55
N PHE A 7 6.47 17.94 4.61
CA PHE A 7 7.63 17.22 5.13
C PHE A 7 7.67 15.79 4.55
N PRO A 8 8.67 15.45 3.71
CA PRO A 8 8.82 14.12 3.15
C PRO A 8 9.54 13.21 4.15
N PHE A 9 8.90 12.11 4.56
CA PHE A 9 9.50 11.11 5.42
C PHE A 9 9.63 9.76 4.70
N GLY A 10 10.85 9.33 4.39
CA GLY A 10 11.06 8.06 3.67
C GLY A 10 10.59 8.05 2.20
N VAL A 11 10.23 9.21 1.64
CA VAL A 11 9.86 9.41 0.24
C VAL A 11 10.92 10.22 -0.51
N SER A 12 11.03 10.07 -1.83
CA SER A 12 12.01 10.81 -2.62
C SER A 12 11.62 12.28 -2.76
N ARG A 13 12.44 13.17 -2.21
CA ARG A 13 12.28 14.64 -2.32
C ARG A 13 12.22 15.10 -3.78
N ASN A 14 13.08 14.58 -4.64
CA ASN A 14 13.11 14.96 -6.06
C ASN A 14 11.83 14.56 -6.79
N ARG A 15 11.29 13.36 -6.49
CA ARG A 15 10.03 12.91 -7.07
C ARG A 15 8.85 13.76 -6.60
N LEU A 16 8.85 14.13 -5.32
CA LEU A 16 7.82 14.97 -4.74
C LEU A 16 7.87 16.38 -5.33
N GLN A 17 9.07 16.94 -5.50
CA GLN A 17 9.28 18.23 -6.13
C GLN A 17 8.74 18.23 -7.57
N ASN A 18 9.10 17.22 -8.36
CA ASN A 18 8.59 17.05 -9.73
C ASN A 18 7.06 16.94 -9.76
N ALA A 19 6.46 16.21 -8.81
CA ALA A 19 5.01 16.07 -8.73
C ALA A 19 4.30 17.41 -8.43
N ILE A 20 4.86 18.21 -7.51
CA ILE A 20 4.37 19.56 -7.20
C ILE A 20 4.43 20.46 -8.43
N GLU A 21 5.57 20.46 -9.13
CA GLU A 21 5.78 21.30 -10.32
C GLU A 21 4.84 20.92 -11.47
N ARG A 22 4.63 19.63 -11.70
CA ARG A 22 3.74 19.13 -12.76
C ARG A 22 2.28 19.49 -12.51
N LEU A 23 1.83 19.37 -11.27
CA LEU A 23 0.45 19.71 -10.89
C LEU A 23 0.26 21.21 -10.68
N ARG A 24 1.35 21.99 -10.65
CA ARG A 24 1.34 23.44 -10.38
C ARG A 24 0.56 23.79 -9.11
N VAL A 25 0.65 22.93 -8.10
CA VAL A 25 -0.03 23.13 -6.82
C VAL A 25 0.79 24.08 -5.92
N PRO A 26 0.14 24.89 -5.08
CA PRO A 26 0.82 25.77 -4.14
C PRO A 26 1.36 24.94 -2.96
N ALA A 27 2.41 24.17 -3.17
CA ALA A 27 3.09 23.36 -2.17
C ALA A 27 4.61 23.61 -2.17
N VAL A 28 5.22 23.52 -0.99
CA VAL A 28 6.67 23.63 -0.81
C VAL A 28 7.19 22.51 0.09
N ILE A 29 8.39 22.02 -0.20
CA ILE A 29 9.00 20.94 0.60
C ILE A 29 9.84 21.55 1.72
N VAL A 30 9.48 21.25 2.96
CA VAL A 30 10.23 21.66 4.16
C VAL A 30 11.17 20.56 4.66
N ARG A 31 12.21 20.96 5.38
CA ARG A 31 13.20 20.04 5.98
C ARG A 31 12.87 19.68 7.42
N ASP A 32 12.13 20.52 8.10
CA ASP A 32 11.81 20.37 9.51
C ASP A 32 10.31 20.11 9.68
N LEU A 33 9.98 19.12 10.51
CA LEU A 33 8.61 18.75 10.81
C LEU A 33 7.83 19.91 11.45
N LYS A 34 8.51 20.76 12.23
CA LYS A 34 7.91 21.92 12.91
C LYS A 34 7.33 22.94 11.94
N ASP A 35 7.89 23.02 10.74
CA ASP A 35 7.43 23.93 9.70
C ASP A 35 6.39 23.25 8.79
N ALA A 36 6.09 21.97 8.99
CA ALA A 36 5.19 21.22 8.13
C ALA A 36 3.73 21.50 8.46
N THR A 37 2.90 21.62 7.42
CA THR A 37 1.44 21.57 7.52
C THR A 37 0.91 20.19 7.09
N LEU A 38 1.78 19.34 6.57
CA LEU A 38 1.48 17.99 6.10
C LEU A 38 2.74 17.13 6.08
N VAL A 39 2.63 15.87 6.46
CA VAL A 39 3.69 14.86 6.30
C VAL A 39 3.31 13.90 5.20
N MET A 40 4.27 13.56 4.33
CA MET A 40 4.09 12.51 3.32
C MET A 40 5.11 11.40 3.56
N THR A 41 4.64 10.18 3.79
CA THR A 41 5.47 9.03 4.14
C THR A 41 5.13 7.78 3.34
N LEU A 42 6.01 6.78 3.27
CA LEU A 42 5.62 5.45 2.77
C LEU A 42 5.02 4.56 3.87
N LYS A 43 4.24 3.55 3.46
CA LYS A 43 3.56 2.58 4.34
C LYS A 43 4.50 1.82 5.27
N ASN A 44 5.69 1.43 4.78
CA ASN A 44 6.69 0.76 5.60
C ASN A 44 7.23 1.65 6.73
N TYR A 45 7.50 2.92 6.45
CA TYR A 45 7.96 3.90 7.43
C TYR A 45 6.85 4.29 8.42
N TYR A 46 5.60 4.31 7.97
CA TYR A 46 4.45 4.52 8.84
C TYR A 46 4.27 3.40 9.88
N ARG A 47 4.33 2.14 9.45
CA ARG A 47 4.20 0.97 10.32
C ARG A 47 5.28 0.85 11.40
N GLN A 48 6.45 1.43 11.17
CA GLN A 48 7.54 1.44 12.13
C GLN A 48 7.33 2.50 13.24
N SER A 49 6.26 3.31 13.16
CA SER A 49 5.89 4.34 14.13
C SER A 49 7.10 5.15 14.56
N SER A 50 7.83 5.72 13.59
CA SER A 50 9.02 6.51 13.86
C SER A 50 8.69 7.69 14.79
N HIS A 51 9.68 8.14 15.57
CA HIS A 51 9.50 9.28 16.48
C HIS A 51 8.94 10.52 15.76
N GLN A 52 9.37 10.76 14.52
CA GLN A 52 8.92 11.89 13.72
C GLN A 52 7.45 11.78 13.31
N LEU A 53 6.93 10.57 13.06
CA LEU A 53 5.52 10.38 12.72
C LEU A 53 4.63 10.54 13.95
N ARG A 54 5.04 10.00 15.11
CA ARG A 54 4.31 10.22 16.37
C ARG A 54 4.27 11.70 16.72
N GLN A 55 5.40 12.40 16.58
CA GLN A 55 5.46 13.84 16.80
C GLN A 55 4.54 14.62 15.85
N ALA A 56 4.42 14.19 14.59
CA ALA A 56 3.50 14.80 13.63
C ALA A 56 2.04 14.63 14.08
N GLU A 57 1.68 13.40 14.50
CA GLU A 57 0.34 13.07 15.01
C GLU A 57 0.01 13.84 16.30
N GLU A 58 0.95 13.91 17.26
CA GLU A 58 0.82 14.68 18.50
C GLU A 58 0.63 16.18 18.24
N GLN A 59 1.23 16.70 17.16
CA GLN A 59 1.09 18.09 16.72
C GLN A 59 -0.16 18.33 15.84
N GLY A 60 -0.98 17.30 15.61
CA GLY A 60 -2.16 17.37 14.75
C GLY A 60 -1.84 17.59 13.26
N VAL A 61 -0.59 17.35 12.85
CA VAL A 61 -0.17 17.46 11.46
C VAL A 61 -0.63 16.21 10.70
N PRO A 62 -1.43 16.34 9.64
CA PRO A 62 -1.94 15.17 8.91
C PRO A 62 -0.81 14.42 8.20
N VAL A 63 -0.83 13.09 8.32
CA VAL A 63 0.15 12.17 7.74
C VAL A 63 -0.47 11.42 6.55
N TYR A 64 0.06 11.65 5.36
CA TYR A 64 -0.35 10.99 4.12
C TYR A 64 0.59 9.84 3.81
N VAL A 65 0.02 8.63 3.73
CA VAL A 65 0.78 7.40 3.58
C VAL A 65 0.70 6.91 2.13
N LEU A 66 1.81 7.03 1.41
CA LEU A 66 2.01 6.46 0.08
C LEU A 66 2.35 4.97 0.19
N ARG A 67 1.97 4.17 -0.81
CA ARG A 67 2.36 2.75 -0.89
C ARG A 67 3.76 2.60 -1.48
N ASN A 68 4.06 3.35 -2.54
CA ASN A 68 5.29 3.27 -3.32
C ASN A 68 5.91 4.67 -3.51
N ASN A 69 7.22 4.70 -3.74
CA ASN A 69 7.98 5.93 -3.98
C ASN A 69 7.98 6.32 -5.47
N THR A 70 6.80 6.48 -6.07
CA THR A 70 6.65 6.83 -7.50
C THR A 70 6.09 8.23 -7.68
N ILE A 71 6.50 8.92 -8.77
CA ILE A 71 6.04 10.29 -9.08
C ILE A 71 4.53 10.30 -9.27
N THR A 72 3.98 9.34 -10.02
CA THR A 72 2.53 9.21 -10.28
C THR A 72 1.71 9.09 -9.00
N GLN A 73 2.22 8.37 -7.99
CA GLN A 73 1.51 8.26 -6.71
C GLN A 73 1.57 9.56 -5.91
N MET A 74 2.71 10.26 -5.93
CA MET A 74 2.84 11.57 -5.30
C MET A 74 1.93 12.61 -5.97
N GLU A 75 1.88 12.62 -7.31
CA GLU A 75 0.97 13.48 -8.08
C GLU A 75 -0.48 13.23 -7.64
N ARG A 76 -0.94 11.99 -7.66
CA ARG A 76 -2.31 11.65 -7.24
C ARG A 76 -2.63 12.10 -5.81
N GLN A 77 -1.70 11.91 -4.87
CA GLN A 77 -1.90 12.28 -3.47
C GLN A 77 -1.92 13.79 -3.27
N LEU A 78 -1.06 14.53 -3.97
CA LEU A 78 -1.13 15.99 -4.01
C LEU A 78 -2.44 16.46 -4.62
N ALA A 79 -2.91 15.85 -5.71
CA ALA A 79 -4.19 16.20 -6.32
C ALA A 79 -5.36 16.00 -5.36
N GLN A 80 -5.37 14.93 -4.56
CA GLN A 80 -6.36 14.71 -3.50
C GLN A 80 -6.29 15.77 -2.39
N VAL A 81 -5.09 16.09 -1.90
CA VAL A 81 -4.86 17.14 -0.88
C VAL A 81 -5.40 18.49 -1.33
N PHE A 82 -5.22 18.81 -2.61
CA PHE A 82 -5.68 20.07 -3.21
C PHE A 82 -7.08 19.98 -3.82
N GLN A 83 -7.82 18.89 -3.58
CA GLN A 83 -9.19 18.66 -4.07
C GLN A 83 -9.33 18.84 -5.60
N LEU A 84 -8.29 18.52 -6.36
CA LEU A 84 -8.26 18.54 -7.81
C LEU A 84 -8.99 17.31 -8.39
N ARG A 85 -10.21 17.04 -7.91
CA ARG A 85 -11.02 15.82 -8.14
C ARG A 85 -11.28 15.54 -9.62
N GLU A 86 -11.22 16.54 -10.50
CA GLU A 86 -11.51 16.36 -11.93
C GLU A 86 -10.40 15.65 -12.72
N MET A 87 -9.22 15.40 -12.15
CA MET A 87 -8.09 14.79 -12.88
C MET A 87 -7.86 13.29 -12.63
N PHE A 88 -8.56 12.66 -11.68
CA PHE A 88 -8.27 11.27 -11.29
C PHE A 88 -9.56 10.51 -10.89
N ASP A 89 -10.43 10.23 -11.86
CA ASP A 89 -11.68 9.44 -11.69
C ASP A 89 -11.43 7.93 -11.45
N ASP A 90 -10.17 7.49 -11.39
CA ASP A 90 -9.75 6.09 -11.23
C ASP A 90 -9.76 5.58 -9.76
N GLU A 91 -10.33 6.34 -8.81
CA GLU A 91 -10.31 5.99 -7.38
C GLU A 91 -11.04 4.67 -7.06
N ALA A 92 -12.02 4.30 -7.89
CA ALA A 92 -12.79 3.06 -7.74
C ALA A 92 -12.03 1.80 -8.19
N GLU A 93 -11.08 1.89 -9.13
CA GLU A 93 -10.44 0.69 -9.72
C GLU A 93 -9.19 0.24 -8.94
N TYR A 94 -8.42 1.19 -8.41
CA TYR A 94 -7.20 0.89 -7.64
C TYR A 94 -7.46 0.55 -6.17
N SER A 95 -8.49 1.13 -5.54
CA SER A 95 -8.92 0.73 -4.19
C SER A 95 -9.47 -0.70 -4.18
N ARG A 96 -10.22 -1.09 -5.23
CA ARG A 96 -10.66 -2.47 -5.45
C ARG A 96 -9.49 -3.44 -5.63
N SER A 97 -8.45 -3.03 -6.36
CA SER A 97 -7.28 -3.89 -6.61
C SER A 97 -6.50 -4.20 -5.32
N ASP A 98 -6.34 -3.23 -4.42
CA ASP A 98 -5.68 -3.47 -3.15
C ASP A 98 -6.53 -4.25 -2.15
N SER A 99 -7.84 -3.99 -2.09
CA SER A 99 -8.74 -4.79 -1.25
C SER A 99 -8.76 -6.25 -1.70
N VAL A 100 -8.73 -6.51 -3.03
CA VAL A 100 -8.67 -7.87 -3.58
C VAL A 100 -7.35 -8.58 -3.21
N ILE A 101 -6.22 -7.86 -3.18
CA ILE A 101 -4.94 -8.45 -2.74
C ILE A 101 -4.97 -8.74 -1.24
N GLU A 102 -5.47 -7.81 -0.43
CA GLU A 102 -5.55 -7.97 1.03
C GLU A 102 -6.46 -9.13 1.43
N GLU A 103 -7.65 -9.22 0.81
CA GLU A 103 -8.59 -10.33 0.98
C GLU A 103 -7.94 -11.68 0.63
N ALA A 104 -7.22 -11.76 -0.50
CA ALA A 104 -6.57 -12.98 -0.93
C ALA A 104 -5.42 -13.43 -0.02
N LEU A 105 -4.70 -12.50 0.61
CA LEU A 105 -3.64 -12.80 1.57
C LEU A 105 -4.21 -13.22 2.93
N LEU A 106 -5.30 -12.59 3.38
CA LEU A 106 -6.03 -13.00 4.58
C LEU A 106 -6.57 -14.44 4.44
N GLU A 107 -7.18 -14.76 3.29
CA GLU A 107 -7.63 -16.13 2.99
C GLU A 107 -6.48 -17.14 3.05
N THR A 108 -5.31 -16.75 2.55
CA THR A 108 -4.10 -17.59 2.57
C THR A 108 -3.62 -17.84 4.00
N GLU A 109 -3.62 -16.82 4.85
CA GLU A 109 -3.25 -16.94 6.26
C GLU A 109 -4.16 -17.91 7.01
N GLN A 110 -5.47 -17.79 6.79
CA GLN A 110 -6.47 -18.68 7.38
C GLN A 110 -6.29 -20.13 6.92
N ALA A 111 -6.04 -20.34 5.63
CA ALA A 111 -5.78 -21.68 5.07
C ALA A 111 -4.51 -22.30 5.66
N ILE A 112 -3.43 -21.53 5.80
CA ILE A 112 -2.18 -21.96 6.43
C ILE A 112 -2.44 -22.38 7.89
N ALA A 113 -3.18 -21.57 8.65
CA ALA A 113 -3.52 -21.87 10.04
C ALA A 113 -4.28 -23.20 10.16
N GLN A 114 -5.28 -23.43 9.30
CA GLN A 114 -6.05 -24.70 9.28
C GLN A 114 -5.16 -25.92 9.01
N VAL A 115 -4.18 -25.81 8.09
CA VAL A 115 -3.27 -26.92 7.74
C VAL A 115 -2.21 -27.15 8.83
N ILE A 116 -1.72 -26.09 9.46
CA ILE A 116 -0.76 -26.19 10.57
C ILE A 116 -1.42 -26.82 11.79
N ASN A 117 -2.63 -26.36 12.14
CA ASN A 117 -3.41 -26.89 13.27
C ASN A 117 -3.91 -28.31 13.05
N GLY A 118 -3.82 -28.83 11.81
CA GLY A 118 -4.31 -30.17 11.46
C GLY A 118 -5.82 -30.26 11.30
N GLU A 119 -6.52 -29.13 11.20
CA GLU A 119 -7.96 -29.08 10.93
C GLU A 119 -8.28 -29.64 9.54
N ARG A 120 -7.37 -29.43 8.58
CA ARG A 120 -7.46 -29.96 7.22
C ARG A 120 -6.09 -30.37 6.69
N ASN A 121 -6.03 -31.47 5.94
CA ASN A 121 -4.79 -31.89 5.26
C ASN A 121 -4.43 -31.01 4.06
N ALA A 122 -5.44 -30.37 3.45
CA ALA A 122 -5.28 -29.46 2.32
C ALA A 122 -6.42 -28.45 2.27
N VAL A 123 -6.14 -27.25 1.77
CA VAL A 123 -7.11 -26.16 1.57
C VAL A 123 -6.93 -25.57 0.17
N GLU A 124 -8.03 -25.42 -0.57
CA GLU A 124 -8.05 -24.72 -1.85
C GLU A 124 -8.51 -23.28 -1.64
N LEU A 125 -7.75 -22.32 -2.17
CA LEU A 125 -8.07 -20.90 -2.12
C LEU A 125 -8.98 -20.50 -3.27
N THR A 126 -9.54 -19.30 -3.19
CA THR A 126 -10.31 -18.67 -4.26
C THR A 126 -9.43 -18.45 -5.51
N PRO A 127 -9.98 -18.58 -6.74
CA PRO A 127 -9.27 -18.22 -7.98
C PRO A 127 -8.79 -16.77 -7.98
N ARG A 128 -7.51 -16.57 -8.31
CA ARG A 128 -6.88 -15.25 -8.33
C ARG A 128 -5.89 -15.12 -9.49
N SER A 129 -5.57 -13.87 -9.85
CA SER A 129 -4.59 -13.56 -10.89
C SER A 129 -3.20 -14.14 -10.58
N SER A 130 -2.39 -14.32 -11.61
CA SER A 130 -1.02 -14.88 -11.49
C SER A 130 -0.16 -14.16 -10.45
N TYR A 131 -0.27 -12.82 -10.35
CA TYR A 131 0.45 -12.01 -9.38
C TYR A 131 0.07 -12.35 -7.93
N ILE A 132 -1.24 -12.46 -7.64
CA ILE A 132 -1.72 -12.82 -6.30
C ILE A 132 -1.31 -14.24 -5.96
N ARG A 133 -1.50 -15.21 -6.87
CA ARG A 133 -1.09 -16.61 -6.65
C ARG A 133 0.39 -16.73 -6.30
N ARG A 134 1.27 -15.93 -6.93
CA ARG A 134 2.69 -15.87 -6.56
C ARG A 134 2.91 -15.42 -5.11
N LEU A 135 2.18 -14.41 -4.63
CA LEU A 135 2.25 -13.97 -3.23
C LEU A 135 1.73 -15.05 -2.27
N GLN A 136 0.67 -15.76 -2.66
CA GLN A 136 0.10 -16.86 -1.86
C GLN A 136 1.09 -18.02 -1.73
N HIS A 137 1.75 -18.41 -2.82
CA HIS A 137 2.85 -19.40 -2.82
C HIS A 137 3.99 -18.96 -1.89
N GLN A 138 4.48 -17.72 -2.03
CA GLN A 138 5.52 -17.16 -1.15
C GLN A 138 5.10 -17.13 0.32
N MET A 139 3.81 -17.00 0.61
CA MET A 139 3.31 -17.07 1.97
C MET A 139 3.33 -18.51 2.48
N ALA A 140 2.81 -19.48 1.73
CA ALA A 140 2.84 -20.90 2.09
C ALA A 140 4.28 -21.41 2.33
N ASP A 141 5.22 -21.03 1.46
CA ASP A 141 6.63 -21.41 1.56
C ASP A 141 7.27 -20.92 2.88
N ARG A 142 6.91 -19.72 3.35
CA ARG A 142 7.40 -19.17 4.63
C ARG A 142 6.99 -19.99 5.85
N TYR A 143 5.89 -20.74 5.75
CA TYR A 143 5.41 -21.65 6.78
C TYR A 143 5.81 -23.11 6.52
N ASN A 144 6.72 -23.36 5.56
CA ASN A 144 7.14 -24.69 5.12
C ASN A 144 5.98 -25.58 4.67
N LEU A 145 4.91 -24.98 4.14
CA LEU A 145 3.80 -25.72 3.54
C LEU A 145 4.00 -25.87 2.04
N ARG A 146 3.59 -27.01 1.50
CA ARG A 146 3.58 -27.24 0.07
C ARG A 146 2.40 -26.52 -0.56
N SER A 147 2.61 -26.01 -1.77
CA SER A 147 1.56 -25.31 -2.51
C SER A 147 1.60 -25.62 -4.00
N GLU A 148 0.44 -25.73 -4.62
CA GLU A 148 0.30 -26.04 -6.04
C GLU A 148 -0.81 -25.20 -6.67
N SER A 149 -0.60 -24.68 -7.88
CA SER A 149 -1.65 -24.01 -8.64
C SER A 149 -2.46 -25.03 -9.46
N ARG A 150 -3.79 -25.08 -9.28
CA ARG A 150 -4.73 -25.96 -9.99
C ARG A 150 -5.71 -25.17 -10.86
N GLY A 151 -6.12 -25.76 -11.98
CA GLY A 151 -7.05 -25.17 -12.96
C GLY A 151 -6.37 -24.27 -14.00
N ASP A 152 -7.17 -23.75 -14.93
CA ASP A 152 -6.74 -22.83 -15.99
C ASP A 152 -7.21 -21.41 -15.70
N ASP A 153 -6.43 -20.42 -16.14
CA ASP A 153 -6.82 -19.01 -16.02
C ASP A 153 -8.13 -18.77 -16.80
N PRO A 154 -9.13 -18.06 -16.23
CA PRO A 154 -9.09 -17.23 -15.02
C PRO A 154 -9.49 -17.96 -13.71
N THR A 155 -9.85 -19.25 -13.77
CA THR A 155 -10.31 -20.04 -12.61
C THR A 155 -9.17 -20.71 -11.82
N ARG A 156 -7.94 -20.38 -12.18
CA ARG A 156 -6.73 -20.95 -11.59
C ARG A 156 -6.56 -20.47 -10.14
N ARG A 157 -6.30 -21.41 -9.25
CA ARG A 157 -6.26 -21.19 -7.79
C ARG A 157 -5.11 -21.95 -7.13
N VAL A 158 -4.70 -21.49 -5.96
CA VAL A 158 -3.64 -22.16 -5.17
C VAL A 158 -4.27 -23.14 -4.20
N LYS A 159 -3.67 -24.31 -4.08
CA LYS A 159 -3.95 -25.32 -3.06
C LYS A 159 -2.77 -25.42 -2.12
N ILE A 160 -3.01 -25.31 -0.82
CA ILE A 160 -2.00 -25.40 0.24
C ILE A 160 -2.21 -26.71 1.00
N PHE A 161 -1.12 -27.41 1.30
CA PHE A 161 -1.14 -28.71 1.98
C PHE A 161 0.18 -28.98 2.71
N ARG A 162 0.17 -29.96 3.62
CA ARG A 162 1.37 -30.40 4.36
C ARG A 162 2.25 -31.31 3.50
#